data_AF-A0A140L1D0-F1
#
_entry.id   AF-A0A140L1D0-F1
#
_cell.length_a   1.000
_cell.length_b   1.000
_cell.length_c   1.000
_cell.angle_alpha   90.00
_cell.angle_beta   90.00
_cell.angle_gamma   90.00
#
_symmetry.space_group_name_H-M   'P 1'
#
loop_
_entity.id
_entity.type
_entity.pdbx_description
1 polymer ?
#
loop_
_entity_poly.entity_id
_entity_poly.type
_entity_poly.pdbx_seq_one_letter_code
_entity_poly.pdbx_strand_id
1 'polypeptide(L)'
;MGRYILNRFIVSLITAWVLVTIVFFLVRLLPGDPFLSEKVTPEIKQNMMKYYGFDKPLHVQYIRYLSNLLKGDLGYSLRYKNRTVNEVIRQAFPYSADLGIRAVIFATIAGVTLGIVAALNRNKPLDYLSMFIAIVGISVPGFVIGPLLQYYFSIKLKLGSVKFK
;
A
#
# COMPACT_ATOMS: atom_id res chain seq x y z
N MET A 1 21.90 -6.81 -22.45
CA MET A 1 21.34 -6.09 -21.27
C MET A 1 20.38 -4.96 -21.62
N GLY A 2 20.70 -4.02 -22.52
CA GLY A 2 19.81 -2.89 -22.85
C GLY A 2 18.39 -3.29 -23.31
N ARG A 3 18.26 -4.28 -24.21
CA ARG A 3 16.95 -4.81 -24.64
C ARG A 3 16.13 -5.43 -23.49
N TYR A 4 16.80 -6.06 -22.52
CA TYR A 4 16.15 -6.63 -21.35
C TYR A 4 15.64 -5.54 -20.39
N ILE A 5 16.47 -4.53 -20.12
CA ILE A 5 16.09 -3.37 -19.28
C ILE A 5 14.91 -2.63 -19.92
N LEU A 6 14.97 -2.40 -21.23
CA LEU A 6 13.89 -1.74 -21.96
C LEU A 6 12.59 -2.54 -21.90
N ASN A 7 12.65 -3.85 -22.15
CA ASN A 7 11.47 -4.72 -22.04
C ASN A 7 10.88 -4.70 -20.62
N ARG A 8 11.71 -4.74 -19.58
CA ARG A 8 11.26 -4.63 -18.19
C ARG A 8 10.60 -3.28 -17.91
N PHE A 9 11.20 -2.18 -18.35
CA PHE A 9 10.67 -0.84 -18.17
C PHE A 9 9.31 -0.67 -18.85
N ILE A 10 9.17 -1.15 -20.09
CA ILE A 10 7.90 -1.12 -20.83
C ILE A 10 6.84 -1.94 -20.09
N VAL A 11 7.16 -3.16 -19.66
CA VAL A 11 6.22 -3.99 -18.89
C VAL A 11 5.81 -3.29 -17.60
N SER A 12 6.74 -2.71 -16.84
CA SER A 12 6.42 -1.95 -15.63
C SER A 12 5.51 -0.75 -15.90
N LEU A 13 5.75 -0.02 -16.99
CA LEU A 13 4.92 1.12 -17.38
C LEU A 13 3.49 0.67 -17.76
N ILE A 14 3.36 -0.43 -18.51
CA ILE A 14 2.07 -1.03 -18.86
C ILE A 14 1.36 -1.51 -17.59
N THR A 15 2.05 -2.21 -16.68
CA THR A 15 1.48 -2.66 -15.41
C THR A 15 0.97 -1.48 -14.58
N ALA A 16 1.77 -0.41 -14.45
CA ALA A 16 1.37 0.80 -13.74
C ALA A 16 0.15 1.45 -14.40
N TRP A 17 0.14 1.59 -15.73
CA TRP A 17 -0.99 2.15 -16.47
C TRP A 17 -2.27 1.32 -16.27
N VAL A 18 -2.19 0.00 -16.38
CA VAL A 18 -3.32 -0.92 -16.13
C VAL A 18 -3.82 -0.76 -14.70
N LEU A 19 -2.94 -0.74 -13.70
CA LEU A 19 -3.32 -0.54 -12.29
C LEU A 19 -4.01 0.81 -12.07
N VAL A 20 -3.46 1.90 -12.60
CA VAL A 20 -4.06 3.24 -12.53
C VAL A 20 -5.43 3.24 -13.19
N THR A 21 -5.59 2.58 -14.34
CA THR A 21 -6.88 2.45 -15.05
C THR A 21 -7.90 1.69 -14.20
N ILE A 22 -7.52 0.52 -13.66
CA ILE A 22 -8.40 -0.31 -12.83
C ILE A 22 -8.83 0.45 -11.58
N VAL A 23 -7.87 1.04 -10.86
CA VAL A 23 -8.17 1.84 -9.66
C VAL A 23 -9.03 3.05 -10.01
N PHE A 24 -8.79 3.68 -11.17
CA PHE A 24 -9.62 4.78 -11.62
C PHE A 24 -11.09 4.33 -11.71
N PHE A 25 -11.39 3.27 -12.44
CA PHE A 25 -12.78 2.80 -12.58
C PHE A 25 -13.36 2.26 -11.26
N LEU A 26 -12.58 1.51 -10.49
CA LEU A 26 -13.02 0.94 -9.22
C LEU A 26 -13.52 2.02 -8.27
N VAL A 27 -12.78 3.13 -8.13
CA VAL A 27 -13.19 4.25 -7.27
C VAL A 27 -14.50 4.91 -7.74
N ARG A 28 -14.80 4.92 -9.05
CA ARG A 28 -16.07 5.48 -9.58
C ARG A 28 -17.23 4.49 -9.52
N LEU A 29 -16.94 3.20 -9.41
CA LEU A 29 -17.95 2.14 -9.25
C LEU A 29 -18.36 1.95 -7.79
N LEU A 30 -17.56 2.44 -6.83
CA LEU A 30 -17.91 2.35 -5.41
C LEU A 30 -19.23 3.08 -5.15
N PRO A 31 -20.20 2.42 -4.50
CA PRO A 31 -21.45 3.06 -4.11
C PRO A 31 -21.16 4.09 -3.00
N GLY A 32 -21.67 5.31 -3.19
CA GLY A 32 -21.55 6.41 -2.22
C GLY A 32 -21.15 7.71 -2.90
N ASP A 33 -21.77 8.82 -2.49
CA ASP A 33 -21.36 10.15 -2.93
C ASP A 33 -20.28 10.69 -1.97
N PRO A 34 -19.04 10.93 -2.44
CA PRO A 34 -17.92 11.35 -1.60
C PRO A 34 -18.13 12.73 -0.97
N PHE A 35 -19.17 13.46 -1.37
CA PHE A 35 -19.52 14.78 -0.85
C PHE A 35 -20.73 14.75 0.10
N LEU A 36 -21.24 13.58 0.48
CA LEU A 36 -22.27 13.42 1.51
C LEU A 36 -21.69 13.65 2.90
N SER A 37 -21.53 14.92 3.26
CA SER A 37 -21.29 15.34 4.64
C SER A 37 -22.36 16.36 5.01
N GLU A 38 -22.93 16.26 6.21
CA GLU A 38 -23.97 17.18 6.72
C GLU A 38 -23.60 18.67 6.61
N LYS A 39 -22.30 18.98 6.47
CA LYS A 39 -21.76 20.34 6.36
C LYS A 39 -21.59 20.84 4.92
N VAL A 40 -21.95 20.05 3.91
CA VAL A 40 -21.78 20.41 2.49
C VAL A 40 -23.10 20.94 1.95
N THR A 41 -23.16 22.26 1.73
CA THR A 41 -24.31 22.89 1.06
C THR A 41 -24.36 22.47 -0.43
N PRO A 42 -25.52 22.55 -1.10
CA PRO A 42 -25.64 22.23 -2.52
C PRO A 42 -24.66 23.01 -3.41
N GLU A 43 -24.39 24.27 -3.06
CA GLU A 43 -23.43 25.14 -3.77
C GLU A 43 -21.99 24.63 -3.62
N ILE A 44 -21.58 24.25 -2.40
CA ILE A 44 -20.25 23.68 -2.15
C ILE A 44 -20.11 22.36 -2.92
N LYS A 45 -21.14 21.51 -2.92
CA LYS A 45 -21.15 20.26 -3.67
C LYS A 45 -20.95 20.51 -5.16
N GLN A 46 -21.65 21.49 -5.75
CA GLN A 46 -21.51 21.81 -7.17
C GLN A 46 -20.09 22.31 -7.50
N ASN A 47 -19.50 23.15 -6.65
CA ASN A 47 -18.13 23.61 -6.81
C ASN A 47 -17.12 22.46 -6.70
N MET A 48 -17.33 21.52 -5.78
CA MET A 48 -16.51 20.32 -5.65
C MET A 48 -16.65 19.41 -6.87
N MET A 49 -17.87 19.18 -7.38
CA MET A 49 -18.08 18.40 -8.60
C MET A 49 -17.34 18.98 -9.79
N LYS A 50 -17.38 20.31 -9.98
CA LYS A 50 -16.63 21.01 -11.03
C LYS A 50 -15.11 20.89 -10.83
N TYR A 51 -14.63 21.09 -9.60
CA TYR A 51 -13.21 20.99 -9.28
C TYR A 51 -12.67 19.58 -9.60
N TYR A 52 -13.31 18.55 -9.04
CA TYR A 52 -12.97 17.15 -9.31
C TYR A 52 -13.39 16.68 -10.70
N GLY A 53 -14.05 17.53 -11.49
CA GLY A 53 -14.61 17.27 -12.83
C GLY A 53 -15.54 16.07 -12.91
N PHE A 54 -16.23 15.74 -11.81
CA PHE A 54 -17.24 14.69 -11.77
C PHE A 54 -18.51 15.07 -12.56
N ASP A 55 -18.61 16.33 -12.99
CA ASP A 55 -19.59 16.85 -13.94
C ASP A 55 -19.26 16.54 -15.42
N LYS A 56 -18.04 16.07 -15.72
CA LYS A 56 -17.59 15.80 -17.10
C LYS A 56 -17.75 14.33 -17.51
N PRO A 57 -17.82 14.02 -18.82
CA PRO A 57 -17.78 12.64 -19.30
C PRO A 57 -16.54 11.86 -18.81
N LEU A 58 -16.70 10.55 -18.59
CA LEU A 58 -15.66 9.69 -17.99
C LEU A 58 -14.31 9.73 -18.74
N HIS A 59 -14.33 9.77 -20.07
CA HIS A 59 -13.11 9.84 -20.87
C HIS A 59 -12.31 11.14 -20.60
N VAL A 60 -13.00 12.28 -20.42
CA VAL A 60 -12.36 13.56 -20.08
C VAL A 60 -11.77 13.50 -18.67
N GLN A 61 -12.51 12.91 -17.72
CA GLN A 61 -12.02 12.71 -16.37
C GLN A 61 -10.73 11.87 -16.35
N TYR A 62 -10.72 10.79 -17.14
CA TYR A 62 -9.60 9.86 -17.23
C TYR A 62 -8.35 10.51 -17.85
N ILE A 63 -8.50 11.20 -18.99
CA ILE A 63 -7.38 11.88 -19.66
C ILE A 63 -6.80 12.98 -18.75
N ARG A 64 -7.66 13.77 -18.10
CA ARG A 64 -7.20 14.81 -17.15
C ARG A 64 -6.48 14.18 -15.96
N TYR A 65 -7.00 13.09 -15.41
CA TYR A 65 -6.36 12.36 -14.31
C TYR A 65 -4.97 11.85 -14.70
N LEU A 66 -4.84 11.18 -15.85
CA LEU A 66 -3.54 10.73 -16.37
C LEU A 66 -2.57 11.90 -16.60
N SER A 67 -3.04 13.01 -17.18
CA SER A 67 -2.19 14.19 -17.41
C SER A 67 -1.66 14.77 -16.11
N ASN A 68 -2.50 14.84 -15.07
CA ASN A 68 -2.08 15.33 -13.75
C ASN A 68 -1.09 14.36 -13.08
N LEU A 69 -1.33 13.04 -13.16
CA LEU A 69 -0.40 12.02 -12.67
C LEU A 69 0.99 12.16 -13.31
N LEU A 70 1.06 12.38 -14.63
CA LEU A 70 2.34 12.58 -15.35
C LEU A 70 3.06 13.87 -14.92
N LYS A 71 2.33 14.88 -14.45
CA LYS A 71 2.90 16.12 -13.88
C LYS A 71 3.25 15.96 -12.39
N GLY A 72 2.95 14.80 -11.79
CA GLY A 72 3.13 14.57 -10.36
C GLY A 72 2.06 15.25 -9.49
N ASP A 73 0.95 15.71 -10.07
CA ASP A 73 -0.17 16.30 -9.35
C ASP A 73 -1.24 15.23 -9.09
N LEU A 74 -1.38 14.82 -7.82
CA LEU A 74 -2.40 13.85 -7.40
C LEU A 74 -3.70 14.52 -6.93
N GLY A 75 -3.75 15.85 -6.91
CA GLY A 75 -4.89 16.65 -6.46
C GLY A 75 -5.16 16.59 -4.95
N TYR A 76 -6.32 17.12 -4.54
CA TYR A 76 -6.78 17.10 -3.15
C TYR A 76 -7.38 15.76 -2.77
N SER A 77 -7.11 15.34 -1.53
CA SER A 77 -7.70 14.14 -0.96
C SER A 77 -9.22 14.29 -0.79
N LEU A 78 -9.98 13.30 -1.27
CA LEU A 78 -11.41 13.18 -0.98
C LEU A 78 -11.69 12.81 0.49
N ARG A 79 -10.69 12.27 1.20
CA ARG A 79 -10.80 11.83 2.60
C ARG A 79 -10.31 12.88 3.59
N TYR A 80 -9.15 13.49 3.31
CA TYR A 80 -8.55 14.50 4.17
C TYR A 80 -8.85 15.90 3.63
N LYS A 81 -9.74 16.62 4.31
CA LYS A 81 -10.11 17.99 3.91
C LYS A 81 -8.89 18.90 3.87
N ASN A 82 -8.80 19.71 2.82
CA ASN A 82 -7.76 20.73 2.61
C ASN A 82 -6.32 20.19 2.59
N ARG A 83 -6.13 18.92 2.18
CA ARG A 83 -4.80 18.32 2.04
C ARG A 83 -4.64 17.70 0.66
N THR A 84 -3.48 17.93 0.05
CA THR A 84 -3.15 17.26 -1.20
C THR A 84 -2.77 15.79 -0.95
N VAL A 85 -3.04 14.91 -1.91
CA VAL A 85 -2.63 13.51 -1.80
C VAL A 85 -1.10 13.41 -1.74
N ASN A 86 -0.38 14.30 -2.45
CA ASN A 86 1.08 14.43 -2.37
C ASN A 86 1.57 14.68 -0.93
N GLU A 87 0.94 15.60 -0.19
CA GLU A 87 1.29 15.85 1.21
C GLU A 87 1.04 14.63 2.11
N VAL A 88 -0.09 13.96 1.91
CA VAL A 88 -0.44 12.77 2.69
C VAL A 88 0.61 11.67 2.46
N ILE A 89 0.95 11.41 1.20
CA ILE A 89 2.00 10.43 0.84
C ILE A 89 3.34 10.86 1.41
N ARG A 90 3.74 12.12 1.24
CA ARG A 90 5.04 12.63 1.70
C ARG A 90 5.20 12.51 3.22
N GLN A 91 4.12 12.68 3.99
CA GLN A 91 4.15 12.51 5.44
C GLN A 91 4.17 11.05 5.86
N ALA A 92 3.44 10.17 5.17
CA ALA A 92 3.36 8.75 5.51
C ALA A 92 4.58 7.94 5.04
N PHE A 93 5.14 8.31 3.88
CA PHE A 93 6.18 7.55 3.18
C PHE A 93 7.42 7.26 4.04
N PRO A 94 7.99 8.21 4.81
CA PRO A 94 9.16 7.92 5.63
C PRO A 94 8.93 6.80 6.66
N TYR A 95 7.74 6.74 7.27
CA TYR A 95 7.41 5.69 8.23
C TYR A 95 7.26 4.32 7.55
N SER A 96 6.60 4.29 6.39
CA SER A 96 6.48 3.06 5.59
C SER A 96 7.83 2.58 5.05
N ALA A 97 8.69 3.52 4.64
CA ALA A 97 10.03 3.22 4.13
C ALA A 97 10.94 2.68 5.24
N ASP A 98 10.98 3.33 6.41
CA ASP A 98 11.76 2.85 7.55
C ASP A 98 11.32 1.44 7.99
N LEU A 99 10.02 1.22 8.14
CA LEU A 99 9.46 -0.09 8.47
C LEU A 99 9.81 -1.14 7.40
N GLY A 100 9.62 -0.81 6.12
CA GLY A 100 9.88 -1.71 5.01
C GLY A 100 11.35 -2.10 4.89
N ILE A 101 12.27 -1.14 5.03
CA ILE A 101 13.72 -1.39 4.98
C ILE A 101 14.13 -2.34 6.11
N ARG A 102 13.70 -2.09 7.34
CA ARG A 102 14.00 -2.96 8.49
C ARG A 102 13.42 -4.36 8.30
N ALA A 103 12.19 -4.45 7.79
CA ALA A 103 11.55 -5.73 7.50
C ALA A 103 12.31 -6.51 6.44
N VAL A 104 12.77 -5.88 5.35
CA VAL A 104 13.57 -6.53 4.31
C VAL A 104 14.90 -7.01 4.86
N ILE A 105 15.63 -6.18 5.60
CA ILE A 105 16.91 -6.58 6.22
C ILE A 105 16.71 -7.80 7.11
N PHE A 106 15.71 -7.76 7.99
CA PHE A 106 15.40 -8.86 8.90
C PHE A 106 14.99 -10.13 8.13
N ALA A 107 14.08 -10.01 7.16
CA ALA A 107 13.59 -11.14 6.38
C ALA A 107 14.70 -11.77 5.53
N THR A 108 15.61 -10.97 4.96
CA THR A 108 16.75 -11.48 4.21
C THR A 108 17.71 -12.23 5.13
N ILE A 109 18.10 -11.65 6.27
CA ILE A 109 19.01 -12.31 7.21
C ILE A 109 18.36 -13.61 7.72
N ALA A 110 17.18 -13.53 8.31
CA ALA A 110 16.50 -14.70 8.88
C ALA A 110 16.17 -15.75 7.83
N GLY A 111 15.62 -15.34 6.68
CA GLY A 111 15.21 -16.25 5.60
C GLY A 111 16.40 -16.96 4.95
N VAL A 112 17.49 -16.26 4.68
CA VAL A 112 18.71 -16.87 4.13
C VAL A 112 19.35 -17.80 5.15
N THR A 113 19.45 -17.41 6.42
CA THR A 113 19.99 -18.28 7.48
C THR A 113 19.18 -19.55 7.64
N LEU A 114 17.85 -19.45 7.76
CA LEU A 114 16.97 -20.63 7.85
C LEU A 114 17.05 -21.50 6.59
N GLY A 115 17.12 -20.89 5.41
CA GLY A 115 17.30 -21.61 4.15
C GLY A 115 18.62 -22.39 4.10
N ILE A 116 19.73 -21.79 4.53
CA ILE A 116 21.03 -22.46 4.62
C ILE A 116 20.99 -23.61 5.65
N VAL A 117 20.42 -23.37 6.84
CA VAL A 117 20.31 -24.39 7.89
C VAL A 117 19.49 -25.58 7.41
N ALA A 118 18.36 -25.34 6.76
CA ALA A 118 17.52 -26.40 6.18
C ALA A 118 18.28 -27.19 5.10
N ALA A 119 18.96 -26.50 4.18
CA ALA A 119 19.72 -27.13 3.10
C ALA A 119 20.86 -28.02 3.61
N LEU A 120 21.61 -27.56 4.62
CA LEU A 120 22.72 -28.32 5.22
C LEU A 120 22.25 -29.48 6.12
N ASN A 121 21.02 -29.41 6.65
CA ASN A 121 20.46 -30.40 7.56
C ASN A 121 19.29 -31.17 6.95
N ARG A 122 19.31 -31.38 5.64
CA ARG A 122 18.24 -32.06 4.90
C ARG A 122 17.77 -33.35 5.57
N ASN A 123 16.46 -33.51 5.73
CA ASN A 123 15.78 -34.62 6.40
C ASN A 123 16.12 -34.80 7.90
N LYS A 124 16.69 -33.78 8.55
CA LYS A 124 16.93 -33.77 10.00
C LYS A 124 15.93 -32.86 10.72
N PRO A 125 15.79 -32.93 12.06
CA PRO A 125 14.85 -32.10 12.80
C PRO A 125 14.97 -30.59 12.55
N LEU A 126 16.18 -30.09 12.30
CA LEU A 126 16.42 -28.67 12.00
C LEU A 126 15.85 -28.22 10.64
N ASP A 127 15.82 -29.12 9.65
CA ASP A 127 15.17 -28.88 8.35
C ASP A 127 13.65 -28.80 8.55
N TYR A 128 13.05 -29.80 9.21
CA TYR A 128 11.62 -29.79 9.53
C TYR A 128 11.19 -28.57 10.34
N LEU A 129 11.98 -28.14 11.33
CA LEU A 129 11.69 -26.94 12.12
C LEU A 129 11.76 -25.66 11.27
N SER A 130 12.77 -25.53 10.42
CA SER A 130 12.92 -24.37 9.53
C SER A 130 11.77 -24.29 8.53
N MET A 131 11.38 -25.43 7.95
CA MET A 131 10.22 -25.55 7.06
C MET A 131 8.92 -25.22 7.78
N PHE A 132 8.73 -25.69 9.02
CA PHE A 132 7.55 -25.36 9.82
C PHE A 132 7.44 -23.85 10.06
N ILE A 133 8.53 -23.19 10.47
CA ILE A 133 8.57 -21.73 10.67
C ILE A 133 8.21 -20.99 9.37
N ALA A 134 8.78 -21.42 8.24
CA ALA A 134 8.50 -20.83 6.93
C ALA A 134 7.01 -20.98 6.54
N ILE A 135 6.44 -22.17 6.74
CA ILE A 135 5.02 -22.45 6.44
C ILE A 135 4.12 -21.57 7.30
N VAL A 136 4.36 -21.47 8.62
CA VAL A 136 3.58 -20.60 9.51
C VAL A 136 3.67 -19.13 9.04
N GLY A 137 4.86 -18.67 8.68
CA GLY A 137 5.06 -17.30 8.20
C GLY A 137 4.33 -16.98 6.89
N ILE A 138 4.15 -17.96 6.00
CA ILE A 138 3.46 -17.79 4.71
C ILE A 138 1.95 -18.02 4.83
N SER A 139 1.53 -19.00 5.63
CA SER A 139 0.14 -19.45 5.70
C SER A 139 -0.73 -18.61 6.62
N VAL A 140 -0.17 -18.00 7.67
CA VAL A 140 -0.97 -17.19 8.59
C VAL A 140 -1.11 -15.77 8.04
N PRO A 141 -2.34 -15.25 7.89
CA PRO A 141 -2.54 -13.91 7.36
C PRO A 141 -1.87 -12.83 8.23
N GLY A 142 -1.27 -11.84 7.58
CA GLY A 142 -0.55 -10.76 8.27
C GLY A 142 -1.41 -9.96 9.26
N PHE A 143 -2.71 -9.80 8.96
CA PHE A 143 -3.66 -9.15 9.87
C PHE A 143 -3.98 -9.98 11.14
N VAL A 144 -3.60 -11.26 11.18
CA VAL A 144 -3.70 -12.12 12.37
C VAL A 144 -2.41 -12.05 13.18
N ILE A 145 -1.26 -12.28 12.52
CA ILE A 145 0.06 -12.26 13.19
C ILE A 145 0.34 -10.89 13.81
N GLY A 146 0.11 -9.79 13.09
CA GLY A 146 0.44 -8.44 13.55
C GLY A 146 -0.18 -8.10 14.91
N PRO A 147 -1.52 -8.16 15.04
CA PRO A 147 -2.20 -7.91 16.31
C PRO A 147 -1.84 -8.92 17.41
N LEU A 148 -1.62 -10.20 17.09
CA LEU A 148 -1.21 -11.21 18.09
C LEU A 148 0.18 -10.92 18.66
N LEU A 149 1.15 -10.59 17.79
CA LEU A 149 2.47 -10.17 18.22
C LEU A 149 2.38 -8.89 19.06
N GLN A 150 1.59 -7.91 18.62
CA GLN A 150 1.37 -6.68 19.37
C GLN A 150 0.79 -6.95 20.76
N TYR A 151 -0.24 -7.80 20.87
CA TYR A 151 -0.83 -8.18 22.15
C TYR A 151 0.18 -8.86 23.07
N TYR A 152 0.93 -9.85 22.56
CA TYR A 152 1.85 -10.62 23.37
C TYR A 152 3.05 -9.78 23.85
N PHE A 153 3.71 -9.06 22.94
CA PHE A 153 4.90 -8.29 23.25
C PHE A 153 4.58 -6.99 24.01
N SER A 154 3.54 -6.25 23.60
CA SER A 154 3.23 -4.95 24.22
C SER A 154 2.42 -5.07 25.51
N ILE A 155 1.41 -5.95 25.56
CA ILE A 155 0.50 -6.04 26.72
C ILE A 155 1.01 -7.07 27.72
N LYS A 156 1.30 -8.31 27.27
CA LYS A 156 1.66 -9.39 28.19
C LYS A 156 3.08 -9.25 28.73
N LEU A 157 4.04 -9.01 27.83
CA LEU A 157 5.46 -8.87 28.18
C LEU A 157 5.86 -7.44 28.57
N LYS A 158 5.00 -6.44 28.34
CA LYS A 158 5.29 -5.01 28.56
C LYS A 158 6.56 -4.52 27.85
N LEU A 159 6.97 -5.22 26.79
CA LEU A 159 8.12 -4.90 25.95
C LEU A 159 7.67 -3.82 24.95
N GLY A 160 7.71 -2.57 25.38
CA GLY A 160 7.30 -1.42 24.58
C GLY A 160 5.90 -0.95 24.95
N SER A 161 5.85 0.16 25.67
CA SER A 161 4.61 0.90 25.94
C SER A 161 4.09 1.44 24.61
N VAL A 162 3.22 0.71 23.92
CA VAL A 162 2.47 1.25 22.79
C VAL A 162 1.47 2.22 23.39
N LYS A 163 1.89 3.49 23.51
CA LYS A 163 0.98 4.60 23.80
C LYS A 163 0.12 4.78 22.56
N PHE A 164 -1.05 4.17 22.56
CA PHE A 164 -2.11 4.52 21.62
C PHE A 164 -2.41 6.02 21.83
N LYS A 165 -2.18 6.82 20.80
CA LYS A 165 -2.61 8.21 20.74
C LYS A 165 -3.68 8.32 19.66
#